data_AF-A0A673VW67-F1
#
_entry.id   AF-A0A673VW67-F1
#
_cell.length_a   1.000
_cell.length_b   1.000
_cell.length_c   1.000
_cell.angle_alpha   90.00
_cell.angle_beta   90.00
_cell.angle_gamma   90.00
#
_symmetry.space_group_name_H-M   'P 1'
#
loop_
_entity.id
_entity.type
_entity.pdbx_description
1 polymer ?
#
loop_
_entity_poly.entity_id
_entity_poly.type
_entity_poly.pdbx_seq_one_letter_code
_entity_poly.pdbx_strand_id
1 'polypeptide(L)'
;MNTERDRLQNSLISSTTERDQTQNSHMSTTTERDQLQNSLISTTTERDQLQNRSCPEGWRRFGCGCYYLSTEEKAWTESRQDCLERGADLVIVNSEEEQVRDRESYFLYLSMMYY
;
A
#
# COMPACT_ATOMS: atom_id res chain seq x y z
N MET A 1 16.54 -1.50 -63.89
CA MET A 1 16.43 -0.28 -63.07
C MET A 1 15.19 -0.25 -62.14
N ASN A 2 14.07 -0.96 -62.42
CA ASN A 2 12.90 -0.95 -61.53
C ASN A 2 13.01 -1.89 -60.30
N THR A 3 13.63 -3.06 -60.45
CA THR A 3 13.67 -4.10 -59.41
C THR A 3 14.34 -3.69 -58.10
N GLU A 4 15.33 -2.81 -58.16
CA GLU A 4 16.04 -2.31 -56.97
C GLU A 4 15.22 -1.24 -56.23
N ARG A 5 14.52 -0.37 -56.97
CA ARG A 5 13.58 0.60 -56.42
C ARG A 5 12.43 -0.08 -55.69
N ASP A 6 11.85 -1.13 -56.30
CA ASP A 6 10.73 -1.87 -55.70
C ASP A 6 11.15 -2.59 -54.41
N ARG A 7 12.37 -3.15 -54.38
CA ARG A 7 12.94 -3.76 -53.16
C ARG A 7 13.14 -2.74 -52.04
N LEU A 8 13.69 -1.57 -52.36
CA LEU A 8 13.89 -0.50 -51.39
C LEU A 8 12.54 0.02 -50.85
N GLN A 9 11.53 0.14 -51.71
CA GLN A 9 10.19 0.57 -51.32
C GLN A 9 9.54 -0.44 -50.35
N ASN A 10 9.65 -1.74 -50.60
CA ASN A 10 9.15 -2.77 -49.70
C ASN A 10 9.88 -2.77 -48.35
N SER A 11 11.21 -2.60 -48.36
CA SER A 11 12.00 -2.48 -47.14
C SER A 11 11.62 -1.26 -46.30
N LEU A 12 11.34 -0.13 -46.95
CA LEU A 12 10.89 1.09 -46.29
C LEU A 12 9.52 0.90 -45.65
N ILE A 13 8.57 0.28 -46.36
CA ILE A 13 7.23 -0.02 -45.86
C ILE A 13 7.30 -0.93 -44.63
N SER A 14 8.09 -2.02 -44.70
CA SER A 14 8.30 -2.93 -43.56
C SER A 14 8.82 -2.18 -42.33
N SER A 15 9.86 -1.35 -42.52
CA SER A 15 10.48 -0.59 -41.44
C SER A 15 9.51 0.43 -40.83
N THR A 16 8.66 1.07 -41.64
CA THR A 16 7.63 1.98 -41.11
C THR A 16 6.56 1.26 -40.32
N THR A 17 6.13 0.07 -40.76
CA THR A 17 5.13 -0.73 -40.02
C THR A 17 5.67 -1.17 -38.67
N GLU A 18 6.92 -1.65 -38.61
CA GLU A 18 7.58 -2.04 -37.36
C GLU A 18 7.72 -0.84 -36.40
N ARG A 19 8.06 0.35 -36.93
CA ARG A 19 8.12 1.58 -36.14
C ARG A 19 6.75 1.98 -35.60
N ASP A 20 5.70 1.92 -36.42
CA ASP A 20 4.35 2.30 -36.01
C ASP A 20 3.77 1.30 -34.98
N GLN A 21 4.04 0.01 -35.14
CA GLN A 21 3.69 -1.03 -34.15
C GLN A 21 4.40 -0.78 -32.82
N THR A 22 5.70 -0.49 -32.86
CA THR A 22 6.50 -0.19 -31.65
C THR A 22 5.98 1.07 -30.97
N GLN A 23 5.67 2.11 -31.74
CA GLN A 23 5.14 3.37 -31.23
C GLN A 23 3.77 3.20 -30.58
N ASN A 24 2.89 2.37 -31.17
CA ASN A 24 1.59 2.06 -30.57
C ASN A 24 1.74 1.30 -29.25
N SER A 25 2.65 0.32 -29.19
CA SER A 25 2.96 -0.40 -27.94
C SER A 25 3.50 0.53 -26.85
N HIS A 26 4.40 1.45 -27.21
CA HIS A 26 4.93 2.45 -26.29
C HIS A 26 3.84 3.40 -25.76
N MET A 27 2.91 3.80 -26.63
CA MET A 27 1.76 4.65 -26.24
C MET A 27 0.87 3.92 -25.24
N SER A 28 0.53 2.65 -25.51
CA SER A 28 -0.25 1.82 -24.57
C SER A 28 0.43 1.72 -23.20
N THR A 29 1.73 1.40 -23.20
CA THR A 29 2.52 1.28 -21.97
C THR A 29 2.61 2.60 -21.19
N THR A 30 2.60 3.73 -21.91
CA THR A 30 2.65 5.06 -21.28
C THR A 30 1.33 5.39 -20.59
N THR A 31 0.22 5.10 -21.24
CA THR A 31 -1.12 5.23 -20.63
C THR A 31 -1.24 4.38 -19.37
N GLU A 32 -0.78 3.11 -19.41
CA GLU A 32 -0.79 2.23 -18.23
C GLU A 32 0.06 2.78 -17.09
N ARG A 33 1.26 3.28 -17.39
CA ARG A 33 2.13 3.93 -16.41
C ARG A 33 1.47 5.14 -15.76
N ASP A 34 0.86 6.01 -16.56
CA ASP A 34 0.21 7.23 -16.07
C ASP A 34 -1.00 6.89 -15.18
N GLN A 35 -1.76 5.85 -15.53
CA GLN A 35 -2.83 5.32 -14.68
C GLN A 35 -2.32 4.80 -13.34
N LEU A 36 -1.26 3.98 -13.35
CA LEU A 36 -0.64 3.46 -12.14
C LEU A 36 -0.05 4.58 -11.27
N GLN A 37 0.57 5.58 -11.90
CA GLN A 37 1.13 6.73 -11.19
C GLN A 37 0.04 7.53 -10.48
N ASN A 38 -1.10 7.76 -11.13
CA ASN A 38 -2.24 8.45 -10.52
C ASN A 38 -2.81 7.65 -9.33
N SER A 39 -2.93 6.33 -9.46
CA SER A 39 -3.37 5.46 -8.37
C SER A 39 -2.41 5.49 -7.16
N LEU A 40 -1.10 5.51 -7.42
CA LEU A 40 -0.07 5.62 -6.39
C LEU A 40 -0.12 6.95 -5.64
N ILE A 41 -0.34 8.06 -6.36
CA ILE A 41 -0.49 9.39 -5.78
C ILE A 41 -1.72 9.45 -4.88
N SER A 42 -2.88 8.92 -5.33
CA SER A 42 -4.09 8.84 -4.53
C SER A 42 -3.86 8.07 -3.22
N THR A 43 -3.31 6.86 -3.34
CA THR A 43 -3.07 5.97 -2.19
C THR A 43 -2.09 6.59 -1.19
N THR A 44 -1.07 7.29 -1.68
CA THR A 44 -0.09 7.97 -0.82
C THR A 44 -0.71 9.16 -0.10
N THR A 45 -1.54 9.93 -0.79
CA THR A 45 -2.29 11.04 -0.19
C THR A 45 -3.22 10.56 0.92
N GLU A 46 -3.95 9.46 0.70
CA GLU A 46 -4.80 8.84 1.71
C GLU A 46 -4.00 8.38 2.94
N ARG A 47 -2.85 7.72 2.70
CA ARG A 47 -1.95 7.29 3.76
C ARG A 47 -1.45 8.47 4.60
N ASP A 48 -1.02 9.56 3.96
CA ASP A 48 -0.49 10.73 4.65
C ASP A 48 -1.59 11.42 5.48
N GLN A 49 -2.82 11.47 4.96
CA GLN A 49 -3.97 11.97 5.71
C GLN A 49 -4.27 11.12 6.96
N LEU A 50 -4.17 9.78 6.86
CA LEU A 50 -4.37 8.88 8.00
C LEU A 50 -3.23 8.98 9.03
N GLN A 51 -1.99 9.18 8.57
CA GLN A 51 -0.84 9.38 9.44
C GLN A 51 -0.89 10.70 10.20
N ASN A 52 -1.42 11.76 9.58
CA ASN A 52 -1.51 13.09 10.19
C ASN A 52 -2.63 13.21 11.24
N ARG A 53 -3.46 12.18 11.43
CA ARG A 53 -4.44 12.18 12.53
C ARG A 53 -3.71 12.02 13.87
N SER A 54 -4.27 12.57 14.94
CA SER A 54 -3.78 12.32 16.30
C SER A 54 -4.51 11.13 16.90
N CYS A 55 -3.84 10.37 17.77
CA CYS A 55 -4.51 9.30 18.53
C CYS A 55 -5.18 9.88 19.79
N PRO A 56 -6.26 9.26 20.29
CA PRO A 56 -6.85 9.64 21.56
C PRO A 56 -5.83 9.52 22.70
N GLU A 57 -6.08 10.24 23.80
CA GLU A 57 -5.21 10.21 24.97
C GLU A 57 -5.06 8.77 25.51
N GLY A 58 -3.83 8.36 25.82
CA GLY A 58 -3.52 7.00 26.26
C GLY A 58 -3.35 5.97 25.14
N TRP A 59 -3.56 6.34 23.87
CA TRP A 59 -3.32 5.48 22.70
C TRP A 59 -1.99 5.81 22.03
N ARG A 60 -1.22 4.79 21.67
CA ARG A 60 0.05 4.92 20.95
C ARG A 60 -0.19 4.83 19.45
N ARG A 61 0.45 5.70 18.68
CA ARG A 61 0.41 5.64 17.21
C ARG A 61 1.43 4.63 16.68
N PHE A 62 1.00 3.79 15.75
CA PHE A 62 1.88 2.96 14.95
C PHE A 62 1.35 2.89 13.50
N GLY A 63 2.17 3.32 12.54
CA GLY A 63 1.72 3.48 11.15
C GLY A 63 0.50 4.39 11.03
N CYS A 64 -0.56 3.88 10.39
CA CYS A 64 -1.84 4.59 10.22
C CYS A 64 -2.85 4.31 11.36
N GLY A 65 -2.49 3.48 12.35
CA GLY A 65 -3.38 3.03 13.42
C GLY A 65 -3.06 3.65 14.78
N CYS A 66 -4.06 3.60 15.66
CA CYS A 66 -3.94 3.92 17.07
C CYS A 66 -4.12 2.65 17.88
N TYR A 67 -3.21 2.45 18.84
CA TYR A 67 -3.13 1.24 19.64
C TYR A 67 -3.20 1.54 21.12
N TYR A 68 -4.18 0.94 21.80
CA TYR A 68 -4.21 0.96 23.27
C TYR A 68 -3.45 -0.23 23.80
N LEU A 69 -2.61 0.02 24.80
CA LEU A 69 -1.87 -1.02 25.48
C LEU A 69 -2.39 -1.16 26.90
N SER A 70 -3.04 -2.29 27.18
CA SER A 70 -3.49 -2.62 28.54
C SER A 70 -2.29 -2.88 29.45
N THR A 71 -2.39 -2.43 30.70
CA THR A 71 -1.47 -2.81 31.78
C THR A 71 -2.01 -3.96 32.63
N GLU A 72 -3.23 -4.40 32.36
CA GLU A 72 -3.91 -5.50 33.06
C GLU A 72 -3.86 -6.78 32.23
N GLU A 73 -3.57 -7.90 32.89
CA GLU A 73 -3.71 -9.25 32.33
C GLU A 73 -5.16 -9.73 32.47
N LYS A 74 -5.79 -10.07 31.35
CA LYS A 74 -7.18 -10.57 31.28
C LYS A 74 -7.25 -11.81 30.40
N ALA A 75 -8.29 -12.63 30.55
CA ALA A 75 -8.55 -13.70 29.59
C ALA A 75 -8.81 -13.10 28.19
N TRP A 76 -8.59 -13.87 27.12
CA TRP A 76 -8.73 -13.37 25.74
C TRP A 76 -10.12 -12.76 25.48
N THR A 77 -11.18 -13.43 25.91
CA THR A 77 -12.56 -12.97 25.72
C THR A 77 -12.83 -11.67 26.46
N GLU A 78 -12.31 -11.53 27.68
CA GLU A 78 -12.43 -10.32 28.49
C GLU A 78 -11.62 -9.17 27.90
N SER A 79 -10.42 -9.46 27.40
CA SER A 79 -9.55 -8.49 26.72
C SER A 79 -10.21 -7.95 25.45
N ARG A 80 -10.86 -8.82 24.67
CA ARG A 80 -11.59 -8.41 23.47
C ARG A 80 -12.81 -7.57 23.83
N GLN A 81 -13.55 -7.97 24.85
CA GLN A 81 -14.70 -7.21 25.33
C GLN A 81 -14.28 -5.80 25.81
N ASP A 82 -13.17 -5.68 26.54
CA ASP A 82 -12.60 -4.40 26.96
C ASP A 82 -12.21 -3.51 25.77
N CYS A 83 -11.62 -4.10 24.70
CA CYS A 83 -11.33 -3.37 23.47
C CYS A 83 -12.61 -2.85 22.79
N LEU A 84 -13.65 -3.69 22.71
CA LEU A 84 -14.93 -3.33 22.09
C LEU A 84 -15.63 -2.21 22.86
N GLU A 85 -15.58 -2.24 24.19
CA GLU A 85 -16.10 -1.18 25.06
C GLU A 85 -15.38 0.16 24.87
N ARG A 86 -14.11 0.13 24.45
CA ARG A 86 -13.31 1.30 24.09
C ARG A 86 -13.46 1.74 22.63
N GLY A 87 -14.31 1.07 21.85
CA GLY A 87 -14.55 1.39 20.44
C GLY A 87 -13.46 0.87 19.48
N ALA A 88 -12.76 -0.19 19.86
CA ALA A 88 -11.70 -0.81 19.08
C ALA A 88 -11.86 -2.34 19.04
N ASP A 89 -10.98 -3.06 18.34
CA ASP A 89 -10.93 -4.53 18.40
C ASP A 89 -9.54 -5.01 18.83
N LEU A 90 -9.51 -6.19 19.45
CA LEU A 90 -8.29 -6.81 19.94
C LEU A 90 -7.42 -7.26 18.76
N VAL A 91 -6.17 -6.81 18.72
CA VAL A 91 -5.17 -7.27 17.75
C VAL A 91 -4.15 -8.19 18.43
N ILE A 92 -3.81 -9.26 17.72
CA ILE A 92 -2.76 -10.20 18.12
C ILE A 92 -1.51 -9.83 17.34
N VAL A 93 -0.49 -9.38 18.06
CA VAL A 93 0.84 -9.07 17.51
C VAL A 93 1.54 -10.39 17.15
N ASN A 94 1.67 -10.67 15.85
CA ASN A 94 2.27 -11.92 15.34
C ASN A 94 3.59 -11.67 14.56
N SER A 95 4.10 -10.44 14.50
CA SER A 95 5.31 -10.11 13.72
C SER A 95 6.46 -9.63 14.61
N GLU A 96 7.70 -10.02 14.26
CA GLU A 96 8.92 -9.67 14.99
C GLU A 96 9.13 -8.15 15.00
N GLU A 97 8.75 -7.43 13.94
CA GLU A 97 8.82 -5.97 13.86
C GLU A 97 7.87 -5.26 14.85
N GLU A 98 6.75 -5.88 15.20
CA GLU A 98 5.74 -5.35 16.13
C GLU A 98 6.05 -5.75 17.58
N GLN A 99 6.86 -6.80 17.77
CA GLN A 99 7.22 -7.35 19.09
C GLN A 99 8.53 -6.76 19.67
N VAL A 100 9.37 -6.08 18.89
CA VAL A 100 10.78 -5.79 19.26
C VAL A 100 11.07 -4.31 19.67
N ARG A 101 10.07 -3.46 19.95
CA ARG A 101 10.35 -2.09 20.45
C ARG A 101 10.12 -1.81 21.95
N ASP A 102 9.48 -2.71 22.69
CA ASP A 102 9.44 -2.61 24.16
C ASP A 102 10.17 -3.80 24.76
N ARG A 103 11.42 -3.56 25.20
CA ARG A 103 12.30 -4.56 25.84
C ARG A 103 11.94 -4.78 27.31
N GLU A 104 10.71 -4.56 27.72
CA GLU A 104 10.25 -4.83 29.08
C GLU A 104 8.77 -5.25 29.01
N SER A 105 8.52 -6.51 29.37
CA SER A 105 7.21 -7.13 29.66
C SER A 105 6.50 -7.84 28.50
N TYR A 106 6.28 -9.13 28.76
CA TYR A 106 5.65 -10.14 27.93
C TYR A 106 4.16 -9.87 27.68
N PHE A 107 3.68 -10.27 26.49
CA PHE A 107 2.27 -10.30 26.04
C PHE A 107 1.50 -8.97 26.08
N LEU A 108 1.90 -8.07 25.19
CA LEU A 108 1.20 -6.80 24.97
C LEU A 108 0.00 -7.01 24.02
N TYR A 109 -1.19 -7.14 24.59
CA TYR A 109 -2.47 -7.08 23.88
C TYR A 109 -2.68 -5.65 23.37
N LEU A 110 -2.66 -5.47 22.05
CA LEU A 110 -2.91 -4.18 21.42
C LEU A 110 -4.38 -4.10 20.98
N SER A 111 -4.99 -2.93 21.07
CA SER A 111 -6.34 -2.67 20.59
C SER A 111 -6.28 -1.76 19.36
N MET A 112 -6.89 -2.08 18.22
CA MET A 112 -6.83 -1.25 17.01
C MET A 112 -8.18 -0.56 16.72
N MET A 113 -8.18 0.77 16.58
CA MET A 113 -9.35 1.54 16.08
C MET A 113 -9.31 1.67 14.56
N TYR A 114 -10.45 1.46 13.88
CA TYR A 114 -10.66 1.80 12.47
C TYR A 114 -11.41 3.15 12.36
N TYR A 115 -10.97 4.02 11.45
CA TYR A 115 -11.70 5.24 11.03
C TYR A 115 -11.97 5.22 9.53
#